data_AF-A0A376JS36-F1
#
_entry.id   AF-A0A376JS36-F1
#
_cell.length_a   1.000
_cell.length_b   1.000
_cell.length_c   1.000
_cell.angle_alpha   90.00
_cell.angle_beta   90.00
_cell.angle_gamma   90.00
#
_symmetry.space_group_name_H-M   'P 1'
#
loop_
_entity.id
_entity.type
_entity.pdbx_description
1 polymer ?
#
loop_
_entity_poly.entity_id
_entity_poly.type
_entity_poly.pdbx_seq_one_letter_code
_entity_poly.pdbx_strand_id
1 'polypeptide(L)' 'MTCLTVFIISVALLMVGLWNATLLLSEKGFYGLAFFLSLFGAVAVQKNIRDAGINPPKETQITQEEYSE' A
#
# COMPACT_ATOMS: atom_id res chain seq x y z
N MET A 1 8.09 -12.09 -5.39
CA MET A 1 9.21 -12.39 -4.46
C MET A 1 10.05 -11.14 -4.18
N THR A 2 10.53 -10.44 -5.21
CA THR A 2 11.38 -9.22 -5.10
C THR A 2 10.73 -8.02 -4.42
N CYS A 3 9.39 -7.90 -4.45
CA CYS A 3 8.68 -6.78 -3.82
C CYS A 3 8.80 -6.79 -2.29
N LEU A 4 8.85 -7.98 -1.68
CA LEU A 4 8.94 -8.12 -0.23
C LEU A 4 10.37 -7.82 0.26
N THR A 5 11.38 -8.16 -0.53
CA THR A 5 12.78 -7.86 -0.18
C THR A 5 13.02 -6.36 -0.15
N VAL A 6 12.50 -5.59 -1.12
CA VAL A 6 12.63 -4.12 -1.09
C VAL A 6 11.84 -3.47 0.05
N PHE A 7 10.70 -4.05 0.44
CA PHE A 7 9.94 -3.56 1.59
C PHE A 7 10.72 -3.72 2.90
N ILE A 8 11.28 -4.91 3.15
CA ILE A 8 12.08 -5.17 4.34
C ILE A 8 13.34 -4.29 4.36
N ILE A 9 13.98 -4.08 3.21
CA ILE A 9 15.15 -3.19 3.08
C ILE A 9 14.76 -1.75 3.44
N SER A 10 13.63 -1.22 2.95
CA SER A 10 13.15 0.13 3.29
C SER A 10 12.90 0.31 4.79
N VAL A 11 12.29 -0.69 5.45
CA VAL A 11 12.06 -0.64 6.90
C VAL A 11 13.38 -0.66 7.68
N ALA A 12 14.33 -1.50 7.26
CA ALA A 12 15.65 -1.57 7.89
C ALA A 12 16.44 -0.27 7.74
N LEU A 13 16.43 0.34 6.56
CA LEU A 13 17.06 1.65 6.29
C LEU A 13 16.49 2.75 7.17
N LEU A 14 15.16 2.80 7.33
CA LEU A 14 14.51 3.77 8.23
C LEU A 14 15.00 3.58 9.68
N MET A 15 15.01 2.35 10.19
CA MET A 15 15.45 2.07 11.55
C MET A 15 16.93 2.43 11.79
N VAL A 16 17.81 2.10 10.84
CA VAL A 16 19.24 2.46 10.92
C VAL A 16 19.45 3.97 10.85
N GLY A 17 18.75 4.66 9.94
CA GLY A 17 18.82 6.11 9.82
C GLY A 17 18.35 6.82 11.09
N LEU A 18 17.26 6.35 11.68
CA LEU A 18 16.71 6.92 12.91
C LEU A 18 17.56 6.61 14.15
N TRP A 19 18.24 5.46 14.17
CA TRP A 19 19.21 5.11 15.20
C TRP A 19 20.42 6.06 15.18
N ASN A 20 20.96 6.31 13.98
CA ASN A 20 22.13 7.19 13.81
C ASN A 20 21.81 8.69 13.95
N ALA A 21 20.59 9.11 13.61
CA ALA A 21 20.19 10.51 13.68
C ALA A 21 20.30 11.09 15.10
N THR A 22 20.97 12.23 15.25
CA THR A 22 21.01 12.97 16.53
C THR A 22 19.81 13.91 16.60
N LEU A 23 18.62 13.34 16.70
CA LEU A 23 17.34 14.06 16.84
C LEU A 23 16.73 13.84 18.23
N LEU A 24 15.86 14.78 18.62
CA LEU A 24 15.06 14.65 19.83
C LEU A 24 14.14 13.42 19.71
N LEU A 25 13.96 12.69 20.83
CA LEU A 25 13.18 11.45 20.86
C LEU A 25 11.74 11.62 20.32
N SER A 26 11.12 12.78 20.53
CA SER A 26 9.80 13.13 19.97
C SER A 26 9.82 13.20 18.44
N GLU A 27 10.85 13.83 17.88
CA GLU A 27 10.99 14.02 16.43
C GLU A 27 11.30 12.70 15.72
N LYS A 28 12.10 11.83 16.35
CA LYS A 28 12.31 10.45 15.87
C LYS A 28 11.00 9.68 15.78
N GLY A 29 10.16 9.76 16.81
CA GLY A 29 8.84 9.13 16.82
C GLY A 29 7.93 9.63 15.69
N PHE A 30 8.00 10.93 15.38
CA PHE A 30 7.22 11.55 14.29
C PHE A 30 7.56 10.95 12.92
N TYR A 31 8.85 10.77 12.60
CA TYR A 31 9.27 10.15 11.34
C TYR A 31 8.84 8.68 11.23
N GLY A 32 8.91 7.93 12.33
CA GLY A 32 8.41 6.56 12.39
C GLY A 32 6.91 6.48 12.09
N LEU A 33 6.12 7.30 12.78
CA LEU A 33 4.66 7.40 12.56
C LEU A 33 4.32 7.82 11.13
N ALA A 34 4.99 8.84 10.58
CA ALA A 34 4.76 9.31 9.21
C ALA A 34 4.99 8.19 8.17
N PHE A 35 6.03 7.37 8.36
CA PHE A 35 6.28 6.22 7.50
C PHE A 35 5.16 5.17 7.59
N PHE A 36 4.66 4.87 8.79
CA PHE A 36 3.53 3.95 8.95
C PHE A 36 2.24 4.47 8.28
N LEU A 37 1.94 5.76 8.40
CA LEU A 37 0.80 6.36 7.72
C LEU A 37 0.93 6.27 6.20
N SER A 38 2.14 6.51 5.66
CA SER A 38 2.42 6.35 4.23
C SER A 38 2.20 4.91 3.76
N LEU A 39 2.66 3.92 4.54
CA LEU A 39 2.47 2.50 4.23
C LEU A 39 0.99 2.10 4.26
N PHE A 40 0.25 2.59 5.25
CA PHE A 40 -1.19 2.38 5.34
C PHE A 40 -1.91 2.96 4.10
N GLY A 41 -1.57 4.18 3.70
CA GLY A 41 -2.11 4.81 2.49
C GLY A 41 -1.82 4.00 1.23
N ALA A 42 -0.58 3.53 1.06
CA ALA A 42 -0.19 2.71 -0.08
C ALA A 42 -1.00 1.39 -0.16
N VAL A 43 -1.23 0.72 0.97
CA VAL A 43 -2.04 -0.50 1.03
C VAL A 43 -3.52 -0.20 0.75
N ALA A 44 -4.06 0.90 1.28
CA ALA A 44 -5.43 1.32 1.01
C ALA A 44 -5.66 1.57 -0.48
N VAL A 45 -4.73 2.25 -1.16
CA VAL A 45 -4.78 2.47 -2.61
C VAL A 45 -4.67 1.14 -3.38
N GLN A 46 -3.73 0.27 -3.01
CA GLN A 46 -3.60 -1.06 -3.61
C GLN A 46 -4.90 -1.88 -3.46
N LYS A 47 -5.58 -1.77 -2.32
CA LYS A 47 -6.89 -2.40 -2.11
C LYS A 47 -7.97 -1.79 -3.00
N ASN A 48 -8.12 -0.46 -3.01
CA ASN A 48 -9.11 0.23 -3.83
C ASN A 48 -8.96 -0.12 -5.32
N ILE A 49 -7.73 -0.16 -5.84
CA ILE A 49 -7.47 -0.52 -7.25
C ILE A 49 -7.79 -2.00 -7.52
N ARG A 50 -7.41 -2.91 -6.62
CA ARG A 50 -7.72 -4.35 -6.78
C ARG A 50 -9.23 -4.58 -6.80
N ASP A 51 -9.95 -3.96 -5.86
CA ASP A 51 -11.37 -4.22 -5.67
C ASP A 51 -12.21 -3.59 -6.81
N ALA A 52 -11.72 -2.50 -7.41
CA ALA A 52 -12.31 -1.90 -8.62
C ALA A 52 -12.18 -2.78 -9.88
N GLY A 53 -11.12 -3.58 -9.99
CA GLY A 53 -10.91 -4.48 -11.14
C GLY A 53 -11.71 -5.78 -11.11
N ILE A 54 -12.34 -6.12 -9.98
CA ILE A 54 -13.04 -7.41 -9.77
C ILE A 54 -14.54 -7.32 -10.08
N ASN A 55 -15.15 -6.12 -10.08
CA ASN A 55 -16.56 -5.94 -10.39
C ASN A 55 -16.72 -5.21 -11.73
N PRO A 56 -16.84 -5.90 -12.87
CA PRO A 56 -17.30 -5.24 -14.08
C PRO A 56 -18.71 -4.65 -13.82
N PRO A 57 -19.03 -3.47 -14.37
CA PRO A 57 -20.37 -2.91 -14.27
C PRO A 57 -21.39 -3.94 -14.77
N LYS A 58 -22.49 -4.08 -14.03
CA LYS A 58 -23.48 -5.16 -14.21
C LYS A 58 -24.16 -5.15 -15.58
N GLU A 59 -23.98 -4.07 -16.36
CA GLU A 59 -24.40 -3.90 -17.74
C GLU A 59 -23.85 -4.98 -18.69
N THR A 60 -22.62 -5.44 -18.49
CA THR A 60 -21.96 -6.39 -19.41
C THR A 60 -22.51 -7.82 -19.29
N GLN A 61 -23.08 -8.19 -18.14
CA GLN A 61 -23.63 -9.54 -17.94
C GLN A 61 -24.97 -9.73 -18.68
N ILE A 62 -25.79 -8.68 -18.75
CA ILE A 62 -27.12 -8.74 -19.42
C ILE A 62 -26.98 -8.90 -20.94
N THR A 63 -26.00 -8.25 -21.57
CA THR A 63 -25.78 -8.35 -23.04
C THR A 63 -25.19 -9.70 -23.47
N GLN A 64 -24.52 -10.44 -22.57
CA GLN A 64 -23.93 -11.74 -22.91
C GLN A 64 -24.93 -12.89 -22.74
N GLU A 65 -25.85 -12.81 -21.76
CA GLU A 65 -26.94 -13.79 -21.63
C GLU A 65 -27.99 -13.62 -22.76
N GLU A 66 -28.31 -12.39 -23.19
CA GLU A 66 -29.27 -12.14 -24.28
C GLU A 66 -28.71 -12.43 -25.69
N TYR A 67 -27.38 -12.49 -25.88
CA TYR A 67 -26.80 -12.95 -27.15
C TYR A 67 -26.67 -14.48 -27.22
N SER A 68 -26.95 -15.19 -26.13
CA SER A 68 -26.87 -16.66 -26.04
C SER A 68 -28.23 -17.35 -25.94
N GLU A 69 -29.35 -16.61 -25.95
CA GLU A 69 -30.73 -17.12 -26.06
C GLU A 69 -31.34 -16.86 -27.45
#